data_AF-A0A932Z7Z9-F1
#
_entry.id   AF-A0A932Z7Z9-F1
#
_cell.length_a   1.000
_cell.length_b   1.000
_cell.length_c   1.000
_cell.angle_alpha   90.00
_cell.angle_beta   90.00
_cell.angle_gamma   90.00
#
_symmetry.space_group_name_H-M   'P 1'
#
loop_
_entity.id
_entity.type
_entity.pdbx_description
1 polymer ?
#
loop_
_entity_poly.entity_id
_entity_poly.type
_entity_poly.pdbx_seq_one_letter_code
_entity_poly.pdbx_strand_id
1 'polypeptide(L)'
;RQGVLIPKDNIRNLVLREDVVQAVRDGLFAIYGVESVDQGMEVLTGIPFGEPDEKGNYPEGTLNHALTKNLELLAAKSREVGARGDGERDEMGETPSQGPA
;
A
#
# COMPACT_ATOMS: atom_id res chain seq x y z
N ARG A 1 -10.06 1.23 -21.74
CA ARG A 1 -10.95 0.07 -21.45
C ARG A 1 -11.51 0.30 -20.06
N GLN A 2 -12.83 0.23 -19.86
CA GLN A 2 -13.47 0.56 -18.58
C GLN A 2 -13.94 -0.73 -17.89
N GLY A 3 -13.97 -0.75 -16.56
CA GLY A 3 -14.46 -1.89 -15.81
C GLY A 3 -14.55 -1.64 -14.31
N VAL A 4 -15.14 -2.60 -13.60
CA VAL A 4 -15.38 -2.54 -12.15
C VAL A 4 -14.92 -3.84 -11.47
N LEU A 5 -14.41 -3.71 -10.26
CA LEU A 5 -14.10 -4.83 -9.36
C LEU A 5 -15.24 -5.01 -8.36
N ILE A 6 -15.72 -6.25 -8.21
CA ILE A 6 -16.76 -6.61 -7.24
C ILE A 6 -16.32 -7.86 -6.45
N PRO A 7 -16.80 -8.04 -5.20
CA PRO A 7 -16.60 -9.29 -4.49
C PRO A 7 -17.19 -10.46 -5.28
N LYS A 8 -16.48 -11.59 -5.35
CA LYS A 8 -16.94 -12.79 -6.06
C LYS A 8 -18.32 -13.26 -5.58
N ASP A 9 -18.60 -13.11 -4.29
CA ASP A 9 -19.90 -13.46 -3.73
C ASP A 9 -21.06 -12.62 -4.25
N ASN A 10 -20.80 -11.40 -4.71
CA ASN A 10 -21.83 -10.52 -5.25
C ASN A 10 -22.20 -10.88 -6.70
N ILE A 11 -21.42 -11.71 -7.40
CA ILE A 11 -21.72 -12.14 -8.79
C ILE A 11 -23.08 -12.83 -8.86
N ARG A 12 -23.42 -13.68 -7.89
CA ARG A 12 -24.70 -14.42 -7.88
C ARG A 12 -25.93 -13.52 -7.73
N ASN A 13 -25.73 -12.31 -7.20
CA ASN A 13 -26.77 -11.31 -6.96
C ASN A 13 -26.80 -10.23 -8.05
N LEU A 14 -25.95 -10.36 -9.08
CA LEU A 14 -25.74 -9.31 -10.06
C LEU A 14 -26.87 -9.30 -11.09
N VAL A 15 -27.73 -8.30 -11.00
CA VAL A 15 -28.73 -8.00 -12.03
C VAL A 15 -28.23 -6.81 -12.85
N LEU A 16 -27.93 -7.05 -14.11
CA LEU A 16 -27.42 -6.03 -15.04
C LEU A 16 -28.53 -5.58 -15.98
N ARG A 17 -28.52 -4.29 -16.32
CA ARG A 17 -29.32 -3.75 -17.42
C ARG A 17 -28.77 -4.30 -18.75
N GLU A 18 -29.64 -4.46 -19.75
CA GLU A 18 -29.27 -5.05 -21.05
C GLU A 18 -28.15 -4.28 -21.77
N ASP A 19 -28.11 -2.94 -21.62
CA ASP A 19 -27.07 -2.10 -22.20
C ASP A 19 -25.68 -2.42 -21.62
N VAL A 20 -25.58 -2.69 -20.32
CA VAL A 20 -24.35 -3.12 -19.67
C VAL A 20 -23.95 -4.52 -20.14
N VAL A 21 -24.91 -5.45 -20.29
CA VAL A 21 -24.65 -6.80 -20.81
C VAL A 21 -24.10 -6.72 -22.23
N GLN A 22 -24.68 -5.87 -23.08
CA GLN A 22 -24.21 -5.69 -24.45
C GLN A 22 -22.81 -5.07 -24.48
N ALA A 23 -22.55 -4.04 -23.66
CA ALA A 23 -21.21 -3.45 -23.53
C ALA A 23 -20.14 -4.44 -23.06
N VAL A 24 -20.52 -5.41 -22.21
CA VAL A 24 -19.62 -6.51 -21.81
C VAL A 24 -19.37 -7.47 -22.97
N ARG A 25 -20.40 -7.86 -23.73
CA ARG A 25 -20.28 -8.73 -24.91
C ARG A 25 -19.41 -8.11 -26.00
N ASP A 26 -19.53 -6.80 -26.19
CA ASP A 26 -18.76 -6.03 -27.17
C ASP A 26 -17.35 -5.69 -26.67
N GLY A 27 -16.99 -6.10 -25.44
CA GLY A 27 -15.67 -5.89 -24.85
C GLY A 27 -15.37 -4.44 -24.43
N LEU A 28 -16.38 -3.56 -24.45
CA LEU A 28 -16.31 -2.16 -24.08
C LEU A 28 -16.25 -1.96 -22.55
N PHE A 29 -16.86 -2.90 -21.81
CA PHE A 29 -16.91 -2.91 -20.35
C PHE A 29 -16.50 -4.27 -19.78
N ALA A 30 -15.90 -4.30 -18.59
CA ALA A 30 -15.52 -5.54 -17.91
C ALA A 30 -15.93 -5.51 -16.43
N ILE A 31 -16.37 -6.66 -15.92
CA ILE A 31 -16.69 -6.85 -14.50
C ILE A 31 -15.77 -7.94 -13.97
N TYR A 32 -14.93 -7.59 -13.01
CA TYR A 32 -13.96 -8.49 -12.39
C TYR A 32 -14.44 -8.89 -11.01
N GLY A 33 -14.74 -10.18 -10.84
CA GLY A 33 -15.07 -10.75 -9.54
C GLY A 33 -13.80 -11.19 -8.81
N VAL A 34 -13.53 -10.63 -7.64
CA VAL A 34 -12.35 -10.96 -6.83
C VAL A 34 -12.69 -11.52 -5.47
N GLU A 35 -11.86 -12.45 -5.00
CA GLU A 35 -11.98 -13.13 -3.70
C GLU A 35 -11.21 -12.41 -2.59
N SER A 36 -10.10 -11.77 -2.94
CA SER A 36 -9.24 -11.04 -2.00
C SER A 36 -8.78 -9.70 -2.59
N VAL A 37 -8.30 -8.82 -1.69
CA VAL A 37 -7.67 -7.56 -2.07
C VAL A 37 -6.45 -7.83 -2.97
N ASP A 38 -5.69 -8.85 -2.64
CA ASP A 38 -4.47 -9.27 -3.34
C ASP A 38 -4.76 -9.55 -4.81
N GLN A 39 -5.78 -10.36 -5.09
CA GLN A 39 -6.25 -10.62 -6.45
C GLN A 39 -6.71 -9.35 -7.17
N GLY A 40 -7.39 -8.44 -6.46
CA GLY A 40 -7.79 -7.14 -6.99
C GLY A 40 -6.59 -6.27 -7.38
N MET A 41 -5.52 -6.29 -6.58
CA MET A 41 -4.30 -5.55 -6.85
C MET A 41 -3.56 -6.09 -8.07
N GLU A 42 -3.55 -7.41 -8.29
CA GLU A 42 -2.99 -7.99 -9.51
C GLU A 42 -3.76 -7.54 -10.76
N VAL A 43 -5.10 -7.52 -10.69
CA VAL A 43 -5.95 -7.07 -11.80
C VAL A 43 -5.72 -5.59 -12.12
N LEU A 44 -5.52 -4.74 -11.11
CA LEU A 44 -5.31 -3.30 -11.29
C LEU A 44 -3.91 -2.94 -11.76
N THR A 45 -2.90 -3.61 -11.22
CA THR A 45 -1.48 -3.27 -11.45
C THR A 45 -0.88 -4.07 -12.61
N GLY A 46 -1.43 -5.23 -12.94
CA GLY A 46 -0.83 -6.18 -13.89
C GLY A 46 0.43 -6.86 -13.35
N ILE A 47 0.73 -6.70 -12.07
CA ILE A 47 1.91 -7.23 -11.39
C ILE A 47 1.45 -8.34 -10.45
N PRO A 48 2.14 -9.50 -10.40
CA PRO A 48 1.84 -10.54 -9.41
C PRO A 48 1.98 -9.99 -7.98
N PHE A 49 1.06 -10.34 -7.10
CA PHE A 49 1.05 -9.86 -5.72
C PHE A 49 2.28 -10.38 -4.96
N GLY A 50 2.59 -11.67 -5.16
CA GLY A 50 3.76 -12.36 -4.60
C GLY A 50 3.52 -12.89 -3.20
N GLU A 51 3.63 -14.20 -3.03
CA GLU A 51 3.54 -14.86 -1.71
C GLU A 51 4.91 -14.86 -1.01
N PRO A 52 4.94 -14.79 0.34
CA PRO A 52 6.19 -14.90 1.08
C PRO A 52 6.71 -16.34 1.07
N ASP A 53 8.04 -16.50 1.02
CA ASP A 53 8.69 -17.78 1.24
C ASP A 53 8.70 -18.18 2.73
N GLU A 54 9.24 -19.36 3.07
CA GLU A 54 9.36 -19.86 4.45
C GLU A 54 10.17 -18.92 5.38
N LYS A 55 10.93 -18.00 4.80
CA LYS A 55 11.76 -17.01 5.50
C LYS A 55 11.10 -15.62 5.52
N GLY A 56 9.89 -15.47 4.97
CA GLY A 56 9.15 -14.22 4.89
C GLY A 56 9.60 -13.28 3.77
N ASN A 57 10.42 -13.73 2.81
CA ASN A 57 10.86 -12.91 1.68
C ASN A 57 9.88 -13.01 0.51
N TYR A 58 9.70 -11.89 -0.19
CA TYR A 58 8.86 -11.82 -1.39
C TYR A 58 9.72 -11.88 -2.67
N PRO A 59 9.29 -12.63 -3.70
CA PRO A 59 10.01 -12.74 -4.97
C PRO A 59 10.19 -11.38 -5.65
N GLU A 60 11.33 -11.18 -6.31
CA GLU A 60 11.57 -9.97 -7.10
C GLU A 60 10.54 -9.83 -8.24
N GLY A 61 10.16 -8.59 -8.54
CA GLY A 61 9.15 -8.29 -9.55
C GLY A 61 7.69 -8.45 -9.08
N THR A 62 7.46 -8.77 -7.81
CA THR A 62 6.12 -8.81 -7.21
C THR A 62 5.77 -7.50 -6.50
N LEU A 63 4.48 -7.25 -6.31
CA LEU A 63 3.99 -6.07 -5.61
C LEU A 63 4.45 -6.03 -4.15
N ASN A 64 4.40 -7.17 -3.44
CA ASN A 64 4.84 -7.25 -2.05
C ASN A 64 6.34 -7.01 -1.88
N HIS A 65 7.16 -7.43 -2.85
CA HIS A 65 8.59 -7.09 -2.84
C HIS A 65 8.82 -5.58 -2.92
N ALA A 66 8.11 -4.89 -3.81
CA ALA A 66 8.19 -3.44 -3.94
C ALA A 66 7.66 -2.73 -2.67
N LEU A 67 6.59 -3.24 -2.08
CA LEU A 67 6.01 -2.70 -0.84
C LEU A 67 6.99 -2.83 0.33
N THR A 68 7.56 -4.02 0.55
CA THR A 68 8.53 -4.27 1.63
C THR A 68 9.74 -3.35 1.50
N LYS A 69 10.33 -3.21 0.30
CA LYS A 69 11.44 -2.27 0.08
C LYS A 69 11.07 -0.82 0.39
N ASN A 70 9.86 -0.39 0.02
CA ASN A 70 9.39 0.96 0.32
C ASN A 70 9.19 1.17 1.84
N LEU A 71 8.62 0.18 2.53
CA LEU A 71 8.45 0.23 3.99
C LEU A 71 9.80 0.28 4.71
N GLU A 72 10.80 -0.50 4.29
CA GLU A 72 12.15 -0.46 4.82
C GLU A 72 12.82 0.91 4.63
N LEU A 73 12.68 1.50 3.44
CA LEU A 73 13.19 2.84 3.14
C LEU A 73 12.53 3.90 4.03
N LEU A 74 11.21 3.84 4.20
CA LEU A 74 10.48 4.77 5.06
C LEU A 74 10.89 4.59 6.53
N ALA A 75 11.03 3.36 7.00
CA ALA A 75 11.48 3.07 8.35
C ALA A 75 12.90 3.61 8.60
N ALA A 76 13.81 3.49 7.63
CA ALA A 76 15.15 4.07 7.72
C ALA A 76 15.13 5.60 7.82
N LYS A 77 14.37 6.27 6.94
CA LYS A 77 14.22 7.72 6.95
C LYS A 77 13.62 8.24 8.26
N SER A 78 12.60 7.56 8.78
CA SER A 78 11.96 7.95 10.05
C SER A 78 12.93 7.86 11.24
N ARG A 79 13.87 6.90 11.25
CA ARG A 79 14.92 6.83 12.28
C ARG A 79 15.91 7.98 12.20
N GLU A 80 16.30 8.40 10.99
CA GLU A 80 17.17 9.57 10.82
C GLU A 80 16.49 10.87 11.24
N VAL A 81 15.18 11.01 10.97
CA VAL A 81 14.39 12.17 11.39
C VAL A 81 14.23 12.20 12.91
N GLY A 82 13.99 11.05 13.55
CA GLY A 82 13.96 10.94 15.01
C GLY A 82 15.31 11.30 15.65
N ALA A 83 16.41 10.79 15.12
CA ALA A 83 17.76 11.06 15.62
C ALA A 83 18.19 12.54 15.50
N ARG A 84 17.62 13.30 14.56
CA ARG A 84 17.85 14.75 14.44
C ARG A 84 17.01 15.59 15.41
N GLY A 85 15.90 15.06 15.92
CA GLY A 85 14.99 15.78 16.83
C GLY A 85 15.41 15.78 18.31
N ASP A 86 16.37 14.94 18.68
CA ASP A 86 16.82 14.77 20.07
C ASP A 86 18.12 15.57 20.39
N GLY A 87 18.74 16.22 19.40
CA GLY A 87 20.01 16.93 19.55
C GLY A 87 19.94 18.43 19.85
N GLU A 88 18.74 19.02 19.95
CA GLU A 88 18.55 20.49 20.01
C GLU A 88 17.88 20.97 21.31
N ARG A 89 17.94 20.18 22.39
CA ARG A 89 17.31 20.51 23.69
C ARG A 89 18.23 20.55 24.91
N ASP A 90 19.55 20.52 24.74
CA ASP A 90 20.49 20.59 25.85
C ASP A 90 21.52 21.70 25.65
N GLU A 91 21.14 23.00 25.67
CA GLU A 91 22.14 24.10 25.86
C GLU A 91 21.57 25.51 26.17
N MET A 92 20.44 25.66 26.89
CA MET A 92 20.02 26.98 27.41
C MET A 92 19.46 26.91 28.83
N GLY A 93 20.32 26.58 29.80
CA GLY A 93 19.90 26.43 31.19
C GLY A 93 20.97 26.63 32.25
N GLU A 94 22.01 27.43 32.02
CA GLU A 94 22.89 27.89 33.10
C GLU A 94 23.10 29.41 33.01
N THR A 95 22.21 30.17 33.67
CA THR A 95 22.57 31.50 34.14
C THR A 95 23.48 31.31 35.35
N PRO A 96 24.73 31.80 35.34
CA PRO A 96 25.57 31.71 36.52
C PRO A 96 25.03 32.68 37.57
N SER A 97 24.40 32.12 38.60
CA SER A 97 24.17 32.76 39.89
C SER A 97 25.53 33.16 40.48
N GLN A 98 25.90 34.44 40.31
CA GLN A 98 26.97 35.05 41.09
C GLN A 98 26.35 36.04 42.09
N GLY A 99 26.08 35.57 43.31
CA GLY A 99 26.55 36.30 44.49
C GLY A 99 27.96 35.77 44.84
N PRO A 100 28.81 36.46 45.62
CA PRO A 100 28.44 37.29 46.78
C PRO A 100 29.29 38.57 47.00
N ALA A 101 28.85 39.44 47.92
CA ALA A 101 29.61 40.09 49.01
C ALA A 101 28.90 41.37 49.47
#